data_AF-A0A2W5NA99-F1
#
_entry.id   AF-A0A2W5NA99-F1
#
_cell.length_a   1.000
_cell.length_b   1.000
_cell.length_c   1.000
_cell.angle_alpha   90.00
_cell.angle_beta   90.00
_cell.angle_gamma   90.00
#
_symmetry.space_group_name_H-M   'P 1'
#
loop_
_entity.id
_entity.type
_entity.pdbx_description
1 polymer ?
#
loop_
_entity_poly.entity_id
_entity_poly.type
_entity_poly.pdbx_seq_one_letter_code
_entity_poly.pdbx_strand_id
1 'polypeptide(L)'
;MLPYNAYASYAESWMKFATAYGEMSLHAAEVIAWRTMRMASGTMTPPEAIAMVMEKATAFTAAAEHAAVVAAKGGDMMNIASAALKPYGAKTRSNARKLRG
;
A
#
# COMPACT_ATOMS: atom_id res chain seq x y z
N MET A 1 -3.39 33.13 2.66
CA MET A 1 -4.57 32.41 2.13
C MET A 1 -4.17 31.83 0.78
N LEU A 2 -4.27 30.52 0.58
CA LEU A 2 -3.89 29.91 -0.71
C LEU A 2 -4.94 30.31 -1.78
N PRO A 3 -4.58 30.38 -3.06
CA PRO A 3 -5.55 30.65 -4.12
C PRO A 3 -6.56 29.49 -4.22
N TYR A 4 -7.81 29.77 -4.60
CA TYR A 4 -8.88 28.75 -4.74
C TYR A 4 -8.46 27.53 -5.58
N ASN A 5 -7.70 27.76 -6.65
CA ASN A 5 -7.15 26.70 -7.51
C ASN A 5 -6.21 25.74 -6.76
N ALA A 6 -5.39 26.26 -5.84
CA ALA A 6 -4.51 25.41 -5.03
C ALA A 6 -5.32 24.50 -4.07
N TYR A 7 -6.40 25.01 -3.48
CA TYR A 7 -7.29 24.19 -2.64
C TYR A 7 -7.98 23.08 -3.44
N ALA A 8 -8.47 23.38 -4.65
CA ALA A 8 -9.09 22.38 -5.52
C ALA A 8 -8.10 21.26 -5.90
N SER A 9 -6.87 21.61 -6.30
CA SER A 9 -5.83 20.64 -6.65
C SER A 9 -5.40 19.76 -5.47
N TYR A 10 -5.32 20.33 -4.27
CA TYR A 10 -5.00 19.60 -3.05
C TYR A 10 -6.13 18.64 -2.66
N ALA A 11 -7.38 19.08 -2.75
CA ALA A 11 -8.55 18.25 -2.50
C ALA A 11 -8.61 17.06 -3.46
N GLU A 12 -8.29 17.26 -4.74
CA GLU A 12 -8.21 16.18 -5.73
C GLU A 12 -7.11 15.15 -5.37
N SER A 13 -5.91 15.63 -5.03
CA SER A 13 -4.80 14.77 -4.60
C SER A 13 -5.14 13.99 -3.33
N TRP A 14 -5.82 14.62 -2.38
CA TRP A 14 -6.31 13.97 -1.18
C TRP A 14 -7.35 12.90 -1.48
N MET A 15 -8.34 13.19 -2.34
CA MET A 15 -9.35 12.21 -2.76
C MET A 15 -8.71 11.00 -3.43
N LYS A 16 -7.75 11.23 -4.34
CA LYS A 16 -6.98 10.15 -4.99
C LYS A 16 -6.25 9.27 -3.98
N PHE A 17 -5.57 9.90 -3.02
CA PHE A 17 -4.89 9.18 -1.95
C PHE A 17 -5.87 8.37 -1.08
N ALA A 18 -6.98 8.99 -0.66
CA ALA A 18 -7.99 8.37 0.19
C ALA A 18 -8.62 7.15 -0.48
N THR A 19 -8.98 7.26 -1.77
CA THR A 19 -9.49 6.13 -2.56
C THR A 19 -8.44 5.02 -2.67
N ALA A 20 -7.19 5.34 -3.01
CA ALA A 20 -6.12 4.35 -3.11
C ALA A 20 -5.85 3.65 -1.78
N TYR A 21 -5.89 4.39 -0.67
CA TYR A 21 -5.73 3.85 0.68
C TYR A 21 -6.90 2.92 1.05
N GLY A 22 -8.13 3.32 0.72
CA GLY A 22 -9.32 2.49 0.89
C GLY A 22 -9.22 1.17 0.14
N GLU A 23 -8.87 1.20 -1.15
CA GLU A 23 -8.67 -0.01 -1.96
C GLU A 23 -7.57 -0.91 -1.40
N MET A 24 -6.42 -0.33 -1.03
CA MET A 24 -5.33 -1.07 -0.41
C MET A 24 -5.81 -1.76 0.88
N SER A 25 -6.59 -1.06 1.70
CA SER A 25 -7.08 -1.56 2.99
C SER A 25 -8.05 -2.73 2.82
N LEU A 26 -8.93 -2.67 1.82
CA LEU A 26 -9.81 -3.78 1.46
C LEU A 26 -9.02 -5.03 1.05
N HIS A 27 -8.02 -4.87 0.18
CA HIS A 27 -7.13 -5.97 -0.19
C HIS A 27 -6.32 -6.49 0.99
N ALA A 28 -5.86 -5.62 1.89
CA ALA A 28 -5.15 -6.02 3.10
C ALA A 28 -6.03 -6.85 4.04
N ALA A 29 -7.29 -6.44 4.24
CA ALA A 29 -8.26 -7.19 5.06
C ALA A 29 -8.48 -8.60 4.52
N GLU A 30 -8.59 -8.75 3.20
CA GLU A 30 -8.70 -10.06 2.56
C GLU A 30 -7.45 -10.92 2.76
N VAL A 31 -6.25 -10.35 2.56
CA VAL A 31 -4.98 -11.07 2.78
C VAL A 31 -4.89 -11.57 4.21
N ILE A 32 -5.27 -10.73 5.19
CA ILE A 32 -5.29 -11.09 6.61
C ILE A 32 -6.29 -12.24 6.85
N ALA A 33 -7.51 -12.15 6.32
CA ALA A 33 -8.53 -13.18 6.49
C ALA A 33 -8.05 -14.54 5.96
N TRP A 34 -7.57 -14.60 4.71
CA TRP A 34 -7.09 -15.85 4.10
C TRP A 34 -5.88 -16.43 4.83
N ARG A 35 -4.90 -15.60 5.21
CA ARG A 35 -3.71 -16.06 5.95
C ARG A 35 -4.09 -16.57 7.34
N THR A 36 -5.06 -15.93 7.99
CA THR A 36 -5.60 -16.37 9.28
C THR A 36 -6.27 -17.73 9.16
N MET A 37 -7.09 -17.94 8.13
CA MET A 37 -7.71 -19.25 7.85
C MET A 37 -6.68 -20.34 7.58
N ARG A 38 -5.61 -20.05 6.82
CA ARG A 38 -4.51 -21.00 6.57
C ARG A 38 -3.72 -21.35 7.83
N MET A 39 -3.46 -20.36 8.70
CA MET A 39 -2.84 -20.61 10.00
C MET A 39 -3.74 -21.47 10.88
N ALA A 40 -5.02 -21.13 10.99
CA ALA A 40 -5.99 -21.84 11.83
C ALA A 40 -6.24 -23.29 11.38
N SER A 41 -6.23 -23.54 10.06
CA SER A 41 -6.38 -24.88 9.49
C SER A 41 -5.10 -25.71 9.49
N GLY A 42 -3.96 -25.12 9.88
CA GLY A 42 -2.65 -25.80 9.86
C GLY A 42 -2.08 -26.02 8.45
N THR A 43 -2.65 -25.40 7.42
CA THR A 43 -2.21 -25.58 6.03
C THR A 43 -1.11 -24.61 5.61
N MET A 44 -0.70 -23.69 6.49
CA MET A 44 0.38 -22.73 6.22
C MET A 44 1.75 -23.41 6.31
N THR A 45 2.58 -23.24 5.30
CA THR A 45 3.94 -23.81 5.28
C THR A 45 4.98 -22.84 5.90
N PRO A 46 6.08 -23.34 6.48
CA PRO A 46 7.14 -22.47 7.00
C PRO A 46 7.74 -21.51 5.95
N PRO A 47 8.02 -21.92 4.70
CA PRO A 47 8.48 -20.99 3.67
C PRO A 47 7.47 -19.88 3.35
N GLU A 48 6.16 -20.19 3.39
CA GLU A 48 5.12 -19.18 3.21
C GLU A 48 5.15 -18.16 4.35
N ALA A 49 5.31 -18.60 5.61
CA ALA A 49 5.43 -17.70 6.75
C ALA A 49 6.63 -16.76 6.65
N ILE A 50 7.78 -17.26 6.21
CA ILE A 50 8.98 -16.43 5.96
C ILE A 50 8.70 -15.43 4.84
N ALA A 51 8.09 -15.86 3.74
CA ALA A 51 7.74 -14.97 2.63
C ALA A 51 6.84 -13.81 3.08
N MET A 52 5.88 -14.05 3.98
CA MET A 52 5.03 -12.99 4.53
C MET A 52 5.81 -11.90 5.25
N VAL A 53 6.90 -12.23 5.95
CA VAL A 53 7.75 -11.25 6.62
C VAL A 53 8.59 -10.49 5.61
N MET A 54 9.19 -11.20 4.65
CA MET A 54 10.01 -10.59 3.60
C MET A 54 9.21 -9.63 2.69
N GLU A 55 7.94 -9.93 2.44
CA GLU A 55 7.02 -9.04 1.74
C GLU A 55 6.92 -7.66 2.43
N LYS A 56 6.94 -7.61 3.77
CA LYS A 56 6.86 -6.35 4.51
C LYS A 56 8.12 -5.51 4.34
N ALA A 57 9.29 -6.14 4.49
CA ALA A 57 10.58 -5.47 4.33
C ALA A 57 10.74 -4.90 2.90
N THR A 58 10.43 -5.72 1.90
CA THR A 58 10.52 -5.29 0.48
C THR A 58 9.52 -4.20 0.12
N ALA A 59 8.29 -4.25 0.64
CA ALA A 59 7.31 -3.19 0.44
C ALA A 59 7.74 -1.88 1.12
N PHE A 60 8.32 -1.95 2.31
CA PHE A 60 8.83 -0.79 3.04
C PHE A 60 9.97 -0.10 2.29
N THR A 61 10.99 -0.87 1.85
CA THR A 61 12.12 -0.31 1.10
C THR A 61 11.64 0.38 -0.18
N ALA A 62 10.79 -0.27 -0.97
CA ALA A 62 10.23 0.33 -2.19
C ALA A 62 9.41 1.60 -1.89
N ALA A 63 8.63 1.61 -0.79
CA ALA A 63 7.86 2.78 -0.37
C ALA A 63 8.78 3.95 0.01
N ALA A 64 9.85 3.67 0.74
CA ALA A 64 10.84 4.67 1.13
C ALA A 64 11.57 5.25 -0.10
N GLU A 65 12.00 4.40 -1.03
CA GLU A 65 12.62 4.82 -2.29
C GLU A 65 11.68 5.72 -3.11
N HIS A 66 10.43 5.31 -3.30
CA HIS A 66 9.44 6.07 -4.06
C HIS A 66 9.16 7.44 -3.42
N ALA A 67 9.00 7.47 -2.09
CA ALA A 67 8.80 8.70 -1.34
C ALA A 67 10.01 9.63 -1.47
N ALA A 68 11.23 9.10 -1.30
CA ALA A 68 12.47 9.86 -1.41
C ALA A 68 12.66 10.46 -2.81
N VAL A 69 12.38 9.70 -3.87
CA VAL A 69 12.46 10.19 -5.25
C VAL A 69 11.49 11.34 -5.50
N VAL A 70 10.26 11.27 -4.99
CA VAL A 70 9.28 12.35 -5.16
C VAL A 70 9.64 13.57 -4.30
N ALA A 71 10.11 13.36 -3.08
CA ALA A 71 10.58 14.44 -2.21
C ALA A 71 11.78 15.19 -2.83
N ALA A 72 12.77 14.46 -3.35
CA ALA A 72 13.94 15.04 -4.01
C ALA A 72 13.58 15.85 -5.26
N LYS A 73 12.46 15.54 -5.92
CA LYS A 73 11.91 16.30 -7.07
C LYS A 73 11.06 17.50 -6.65
N GLY A 74 10.96 17.80 -5.37
CA GLY A 74 10.15 18.90 -4.84
C GLY A 74 8.65 18.61 -4.76
N GLY A 75 8.26 17.33 -4.72
CA GLY A 75 6.86 16.95 -4.56
C GLY A 75 6.29 17.40 -3.21
N ASP A 76 5.02 17.82 -3.20
CA ASP A 76 4.32 18.16 -1.97
C ASP A 76 4.01 16.92 -1.09
N MET A 77 3.50 17.17 0.12
CA MET A 77 3.21 16.13 1.10
C MET A 77 2.26 15.04 0.59
N MET A 78 1.24 15.39 -0.20
CA MET A 78 0.28 14.42 -0.71
C MET A 78 0.86 13.59 -1.85
N ASN A 79 1.72 14.18 -2.67
CA ASN A 79 2.48 13.48 -3.69
C ASN A 79 3.46 12.49 -3.08
N ILE A 80 4.18 12.89 -2.01
CA ILE A 80 5.09 12.00 -1.28
C ILE A 80 4.31 10.85 -0.63
N ALA A 81 3.21 11.15 0.07
CA ALA A 81 2.37 10.13 0.71
C ALA A 81 1.79 9.15 -0.31
N SER A 82 1.30 9.66 -1.45
CA SER A 82 0.79 8.81 -2.54
C SER A 82 1.87 7.95 -3.16
N ALA A 83 3.10 8.45 -3.29
CA ALA A 83 4.23 7.68 -3.78
C ALA A 83 4.62 6.55 -2.81
N ALA A 84 4.64 6.85 -1.50
CA ALA A 84 4.89 5.88 -0.44
C ALA A 84 3.81 4.78 -0.38
N LEU A 85 2.54 5.13 -0.68
CA LEU A 85 1.43 4.19 -0.60
C LEU A 85 1.42 3.16 -1.74
N LYS A 86 1.91 3.54 -2.93
CA LYS A 86 1.85 2.72 -4.16
C LYS A 86 2.39 1.29 -3.97
N PRO A 87 3.59 1.07 -3.39
CA PRO A 87 4.11 -0.29 -3.21
C PRO A 87 3.24 -1.16 -2.30
N TYR A 88 2.65 -0.59 -1.25
CA TYR A 88 1.72 -1.31 -0.38
C TYR A 88 0.45 -1.72 -1.13
N GLY A 89 -0.16 -0.78 -1.88
CA GLY A 89 -1.33 -1.06 -2.71
C GLY A 89 -1.08 -2.15 -3.76
N ALA A 90 0.08 -2.14 -4.41
CA ALA A 90 0.46 -3.17 -5.37
C ALA A 90 0.63 -4.54 -4.69
N LYS A 91 1.29 -4.60 -3.53
CA LYS A 91 1.54 -5.86 -2.82
C LYS A 91 0.27 -6.44 -2.20
N THR A 92 -0.59 -5.64 -1.56
CA THR A 92 -1.85 -6.15 -1.00
C THR A 92 -2.77 -6.69 -2.09
N ARG A 93 -2.90 -5.98 -3.22
CA ARG A 93 -3.66 -6.46 -4.38
C ARG A 93 -3.10 -7.76 -4.96
N SER A 94 -1.78 -7.83 -5.15
CA SER A 94 -1.12 -9.04 -5.66
C SER A 94 -1.31 -10.24 -4.73
N ASN A 95 -1.18 -10.03 -3.41
CA ASN A 95 -1.36 -11.07 -2.42
C ASN A 95 -2.82 -11.54 -2.33
N ALA A 96 -3.77 -10.61 -2.34
CA ALA A 96 -5.20 -10.91 -2.37
C ALA A 96 -5.53 -11.78 -3.59
N ARG A 97 -5.04 -11.40 -4.78
CA ARG A 97 -5.19 -12.19 -5.99
C ARG A 97 -4.62 -13.60 -5.84
N LYS A 98 -3.39 -13.74 -5.33
CA LYS A 98 -2.74 -15.05 -5.12
C LYS A 98 -3.50 -15.95 -4.14
N LEU A 99 -4.16 -15.37 -3.14
CA LEU A 99 -4.86 -16.12 -2.11
C LEU A 99 -6.27 -16.54 -2.52
N ARG A 100 -6.90 -15.85 -3.48
CA ARG A 100 -8.19 -16.23 -4.06
C ARG A 100 -8.14 -17.51 -4.93
N GLY A 101 -6.98 -17.83 -5.48
CA GLY A 101 -6.80 -18.87 -6.50
C GLY A 101 -6.67 -18.24 -7.88
#